data_AF-A0A2D5H9I7-F1
#
_entry.id   AF-A0A2D5H9I7-F1
#
_cell.length_a   1.000
_cell.length_b   1.000
_cell.length_c   1.000
_cell.angle_alpha   90.00
_cell.angle_beta   90.00
_cell.angle_gamma   90.00
#
_symmetry.space_group_name_H-M   'P 1'
#
loop_
_entity.id
_entity.type
_entity.pdbx_description
1 polymer ?
#
loop_
_entity_poly.entity_id
_entity_poly.type
_entity_poly.pdbx_seq_one_letter_code
_entity_poly.pdbx_strand_id
1 'polypeptide(L)'
;MAAQHQHYVPKLLLRGFLSGDPERALKEQVHVLDLEAGKSFPTSIDNIMGERRFNEFWVDDDVLATIEPWTSRIESHLAPIIERIRARKTLERTQEEIANLAFLMAFQFVRTKRMRLMPERIDAQLRRHVKRMGFDPAKVDGLMNLDEEGLKKEHIRHQVQNLEKYVEIMAEKEFFLMTPPDGRSFYISDHPVVLHNDEPRTVHTGHLGIGAAYIQIYLPLSSDVLLCAYDKAVLGQMMKASDEARNKEVAGYALSKLIAGEIFAAQMKQAIDAARDLDPVAAMIRAIRAGQPIAVGPEQVQCYNSLQAFVAHRFVIDPDDSFAVARDMIGERKSVGQDEQGAEPEDLAATHFSETGVSMPAKPIAAKHGSQARPAQ
;
A
#
# COMPACT_ATOMS: atom_id res chain seq x y z
N MET A 1 23.00 -11.02 24.99
CA MET A 1 23.59 -10.64 23.70
C MET A 1 22.44 -10.18 22.81
N ALA A 2 22.40 -8.90 22.43
CA ALA A 2 21.40 -8.43 21.47
C ALA A 2 21.61 -9.15 20.12
N ALA A 3 20.53 -9.44 19.39
CA ALA A 3 20.63 -9.98 18.05
C ALA A 3 21.48 -9.03 17.19
N GLN A 4 22.51 -9.56 16.52
CA GLN A 4 23.39 -8.72 15.72
C GLN A 4 22.59 -8.08 14.57
N HIS A 5 21.66 -8.81 13.96
CA HIS A 5 20.77 -8.34 12.89
C HIS A 5 19.41 -7.95 13.45
N GLN A 6 19.04 -6.68 13.32
CA GLN A 6 17.81 -6.11 13.87
C GLN A 6 16.88 -5.72 12.72
N HIS A 7 15.67 -6.25 12.76
CA HIS A 7 14.68 -6.13 11.70
C HIS A 7 13.94 -4.80 11.76
N TYR A 8 13.84 -4.14 10.61
CA TYR A 8 12.94 -3.00 10.41
C TYR A 8 11.62 -3.41 9.75
N VAL A 9 11.57 -4.58 9.09
CA VAL A 9 10.32 -5.34 8.86
C VAL A 9 10.42 -6.63 9.66
N PRO A 10 9.57 -6.83 10.69
CA PRO A 10 9.72 -7.92 11.63
C PRO A 10 9.46 -9.28 10.97
N LYS A 11 10.16 -10.32 11.48
CA LYS A 11 9.96 -11.71 11.05
C LYS A 11 8.50 -12.15 11.15
N LEU A 12 7.75 -11.60 12.10
CA LEU A 12 6.31 -11.78 12.25
C LEU A 12 5.55 -11.51 10.94
N LEU A 13 5.86 -10.42 10.24
CA LEU A 13 5.29 -10.10 8.93
C LEU A 13 5.91 -10.94 7.81
N LEU A 14 7.24 -11.13 7.82
CA LEU A 14 7.94 -11.88 6.77
C LEU A 14 7.47 -13.34 6.65
N ARG A 15 7.03 -13.96 7.75
CA ARG A 15 6.39 -15.30 7.74
C ARG A 15 5.10 -15.35 6.93
N GLY A 16 4.51 -14.21 6.58
CA GLY A 16 3.39 -14.09 5.66
C GLY A 16 3.75 -14.34 4.19
N PHE A 17 5.05 -14.39 3.87
CA PHE A 17 5.55 -14.36 2.49
C PHE A 17 6.64 -15.41 2.24
N LEU A 18 6.67 -16.48 3.04
CA LEU A 18 7.57 -17.61 2.81
C LEU A 18 7.41 -18.16 1.38
N SER A 19 8.48 -18.70 0.83
CA SER A 19 8.52 -19.28 -0.51
C SER A 19 7.37 -20.28 -0.74
N GLY A 20 6.81 -20.28 -1.95
CA GLY A 20 5.84 -21.29 -2.38
C GLY A 20 6.44 -22.71 -2.47
N ASP A 21 7.77 -22.83 -2.49
CA ASP A 21 8.49 -24.11 -2.38
C ASP A 21 8.43 -24.62 -0.93
N PRO A 22 7.79 -25.78 -0.66
CA PRO A 22 7.65 -26.31 0.69
C PRO A 22 8.98 -26.54 1.43
N GLU A 23 10.04 -26.97 0.74
CA GLU A 23 11.33 -27.22 1.38
C GLU A 23 12.01 -25.93 1.84
N ARG A 24 11.79 -24.84 1.12
CA ARG A 24 12.27 -23.50 1.45
C ARG A 24 11.43 -22.87 2.55
N ALA A 25 10.10 -23.02 2.47
CA ALA A 25 9.18 -22.54 3.51
C ALA A 25 9.50 -23.15 4.88
N LEU A 26 9.79 -24.45 4.94
CA LEU A 26 10.21 -25.15 6.17
C LEU A 26 11.51 -24.57 6.79
N LYS A 27 12.35 -23.92 5.99
CA LYS A 27 13.60 -23.26 6.40
C LYS A 27 13.41 -21.75 6.61
N GLU A 28 12.17 -21.28 6.68
CA GLU A 28 11.77 -19.87 6.74
C GLU A 28 12.47 -19.02 5.66
N GLN A 29 12.53 -19.54 4.43
CA GLN A 29 13.09 -18.82 3.29
C GLN A 29 12.02 -18.07 2.48
N VAL A 30 12.45 -16.96 1.89
CA VAL A 30 11.68 -16.08 0.99
C VAL A 30 12.47 -15.87 -0.30
N HIS A 31 11.79 -15.54 -1.40
CA HIS A 31 12.45 -14.98 -2.57
C HIS A 31 12.46 -13.45 -2.44
N VAL A 32 13.60 -12.85 -2.74
CA VAL A 32 13.81 -11.40 -2.65
C VAL A 32 14.26 -10.92 -4.02
N LEU A 33 13.71 -9.79 -4.48
CA LEU A 33 14.27 -9.01 -5.57
C LEU A 33 14.97 -7.78 -4.98
N ASP A 34 16.26 -7.64 -5.28
CA ASP A 34 17.01 -6.41 -5.06
C ASP A 34 16.71 -5.46 -6.23
N LEU A 35 15.95 -4.41 -5.96
CA LEU A 35 15.52 -3.43 -6.97
C LEU A 35 16.68 -2.57 -7.48
N GLU A 36 17.75 -2.43 -6.70
CA GLU A 36 18.95 -1.69 -7.09
C GLU A 36 19.83 -2.55 -8.02
N ALA A 37 20.08 -3.81 -7.62
CA ALA A 37 20.88 -4.73 -8.42
C ALA A 37 20.11 -5.36 -9.60
N GLY A 38 18.78 -5.35 -9.55
CA GLY A 38 17.90 -6.03 -10.52
C GLY A 38 18.03 -7.55 -10.51
N LYS A 39 18.37 -8.16 -9.36
CA LYS A 39 18.59 -9.60 -9.21
C LYS A 39 17.70 -10.18 -8.12
N SER A 40 17.10 -11.35 -8.39
CA SER A 40 16.40 -12.12 -7.37
C SER A 40 17.28 -13.21 -6.77
N PHE A 41 17.05 -13.52 -5.50
CA PHE A 41 17.72 -14.59 -4.77
C PHE A 41 16.86 -15.11 -3.60
N PRO A 42 16.97 -16.40 -3.25
CA PRO A 42 16.35 -16.92 -2.03
C PRO A 42 17.23 -16.63 -0.81
N THR A 43 16.62 -16.33 0.33
CA THR A 43 17.31 -16.17 1.61
C THR A 43 16.40 -16.48 2.79
N SER A 44 16.98 -16.80 3.95
CA SER A 44 16.22 -16.85 5.21
C SER A 44 15.73 -15.46 5.60
N ILE A 45 14.53 -15.39 6.20
CA ILE A 45 14.00 -14.16 6.80
C ILE A 45 14.92 -13.56 7.87
N ASP A 46 15.82 -14.38 8.44
CA ASP A 46 16.82 -13.94 9.42
C ASP A 46 17.84 -12.96 8.86
N ASN A 47 18.06 -13.01 7.54
CA ASN A 47 19.15 -12.28 6.87
C ASN A 47 18.68 -11.07 6.04
N ILE A 48 17.37 -10.80 6.00
CA ILE A 48 16.77 -9.77 5.13
C ILE A 48 15.90 -8.81 5.95
N MET A 49 15.58 -7.65 5.37
CA MET A 49 14.72 -6.60 5.96
C MET A 49 15.15 -6.15 7.37
N GLY A 50 16.47 -6.15 7.59
CA GLY A 50 17.12 -5.73 8.82
C GLY A 50 18.58 -5.38 8.56
N GLU A 51 19.20 -4.75 9.55
CA GLU A 51 20.61 -4.38 9.49
C GLU A 51 21.27 -4.64 10.83
N ARG A 52 22.61 -4.68 10.82
CA ARG A 52 23.36 -4.87 12.05
C ARG A 52 23.17 -3.67 12.99
N ARG A 53 22.76 -3.92 14.24
CA ARG A 53 22.58 -2.89 15.28
C ARG A 53 21.67 -1.72 14.81
N PHE A 54 20.64 -2.02 14.02
CA PHE A 54 19.75 -1.02 13.44
C PHE A 54 19.09 -0.13 14.51
N ASN A 55 18.62 -0.70 15.62
CA ASN A 55 17.92 -0.05 16.72
C ASN A 55 18.85 0.43 17.85
N GLU A 56 20.16 0.50 17.61
CA GLU A 56 21.15 0.97 18.57
C GLU A 56 21.66 2.36 18.20
N PHE A 57 21.97 3.16 19.21
CA PHE A 57 22.48 4.52 19.05
C PHE A 57 23.30 4.94 20.27
N TRP A 58 24.30 5.76 20.05
CA TRP A 58 25.08 6.36 21.13
C TRP A 58 24.33 7.53 21.76
N VAL A 59 24.17 7.56 23.08
CA VAL A 59 23.60 8.73 23.79
C VAL A 59 24.69 9.79 23.93
N ASP A 60 25.86 9.36 24.38
CA ASP A 60 27.13 10.08 24.44
C ASP A 60 28.27 9.14 23.98
N ASP A 61 29.53 9.53 24.19
CA ASP A 61 30.71 8.80 23.69
C ASP A 61 30.87 7.40 24.28
N ASP A 62 30.29 7.12 25.45
CA ASP A 62 30.49 5.86 26.20
C ASP A 62 29.19 5.07 26.44
N VAL A 63 28.02 5.70 26.21
CA VAL A 63 26.72 5.09 26.50
C VAL A 63 26.01 4.68 25.21
N LEU A 64 25.99 3.37 24.95
CA LEU A 64 25.20 2.77 23.89
C LEU A 64 23.80 2.40 24.39
N ALA A 65 22.77 2.96 23.78
CA ALA A 65 21.37 2.64 24.05
C ALA A 65 20.72 1.85 22.90
N THR A 66 19.60 1.19 23.19
CA THR A 66 18.82 0.45 22.20
C THR A 66 17.32 0.50 22.49
N ILE A 67 16.51 0.52 21.43
CA ILE A 67 15.05 0.37 21.52
C ILE A 67 14.56 -1.05 21.24
N GLU A 68 15.45 -2.02 21.03
CA GLU A 68 15.09 -3.40 20.68
C GLU A 68 14.13 -4.10 21.68
N PRO A 69 14.28 -3.92 23.01
CA PRO A 69 13.31 -4.49 23.95
C PRO A 69 11.90 -3.91 23.78
N TRP A 70 11.79 -2.65 23.38
CA TRP A 70 10.51 -1.99 23.13
C TRP A 70 9.87 -2.50 21.84
N THR A 71 10.63 -2.62 20.75
CA THR A 71 10.14 -3.17 19.48
C THR A 71 9.69 -4.63 19.64
N SER A 72 10.46 -5.46 20.35
CA SER A 72 10.12 -6.85 20.61
C SER A 72 8.82 -7.01 21.42
N ARG A 73 8.59 -6.17 22.45
CA ARG A 73 7.33 -6.17 23.22
C ARG A 73 6.12 -5.81 22.36
N ILE A 74 6.26 -4.83 21.48
CA ILE A 74 5.21 -4.46 20.52
C ILE A 74 4.90 -5.63 19.59
N GLU A 75 5.92 -6.26 19.01
CA GLU A 75 5.73 -7.39 18.10
C GLU A 75 5.04 -8.57 18.78
N SER A 76 5.39 -8.83 20.05
CA SER A 76 4.78 -9.90 20.85
C SER A 76 3.29 -9.61 21.14
N HIS A 77 2.95 -8.34 21.37
CA HIS A 77 1.57 -7.89 21.55
C HIS A 77 0.75 -7.98 20.26
N LEU A 78 1.34 -7.66 19.11
CA LEU A 78 0.65 -7.65 17.81
C LEU A 78 0.60 -9.02 17.12
N ALA A 79 1.41 -10.00 17.54
CA ALA A 79 1.44 -11.32 16.92
C ALA A 79 0.07 -12.04 16.88
N PRO A 80 -0.70 -12.11 17.99
CA PRO A 80 -1.96 -12.86 17.99
C PRO A 80 -3.00 -12.32 16.99
N ILE A 81 -3.09 -10.99 16.85
CA ILE A 81 -4.03 -10.35 15.91
C ILE A 81 -3.63 -10.61 14.46
N ILE A 82 -2.33 -10.52 14.13
CA ILE A 82 -1.84 -10.79 12.77
C ILE A 82 -2.06 -12.25 12.39
N GLU A 83 -1.71 -13.18 13.29
CA GLU A 83 -1.88 -14.62 13.05
C GLU A 83 -3.36 -14.99 12.88
N ARG A 84 -4.24 -14.43 13.72
CA ARG A 84 -5.69 -14.61 13.57
C ARG A 84 -6.19 -14.09 12.24
N ILE A 85 -5.80 -12.88 11.84
CA ILE A 85 -6.26 -12.27 10.58
C ILE A 85 -5.78 -13.08 9.39
N ARG A 86 -4.52 -13.56 9.38
CA ARG A 86 -4.01 -14.44 8.32
C ARG A 86 -4.79 -15.74 8.23
N ALA A 87 -5.12 -16.35 9.38
CA ALA A 87 -5.82 -17.63 9.43
C ALA A 87 -7.31 -17.53 9.05
N ARG A 88 -8.00 -16.48 9.52
CA ARG A 88 -9.46 -16.33 9.37
C ARG A 88 -9.88 -15.41 8.24
N LYS A 89 -9.00 -14.51 7.80
CA LYS A 89 -9.25 -13.48 6.79
C LYS A 89 -10.43 -12.58 7.12
N THR A 90 -10.67 -12.31 8.40
CA THR A 90 -11.78 -11.49 8.89
C THR A 90 -11.31 -10.50 9.95
N LEU A 91 -12.02 -9.39 10.09
CA LEU A 91 -11.90 -8.45 11.22
C LEU A 91 -13.08 -8.64 12.18
N GLU A 92 -12.81 -8.62 13.47
CA GLU A 92 -13.82 -8.60 14.54
C GLU A 92 -14.46 -7.21 14.68
N ARG A 93 -13.78 -6.17 14.22
CA ARG A 93 -14.17 -4.75 14.25
C ARG A 93 -14.43 -4.20 15.66
N THR A 94 -13.82 -4.81 16.67
CA THR A 94 -13.84 -4.26 18.03
C THR A 94 -12.94 -3.02 18.10
N GLN A 95 -13.23 -2.11 19.04
CA GLN A 95 -12.41 -0.90 19.21
C GLN A 95 -10.94 -1.25 19.50
N GLU A 96 -10.70 -2.31 20.28
CA GLU A 96 -9.36 -2.81 20.59
C GLU A 96 -8.66 -3.36 19.33
N GLU A 97 -9.36 -4.13 18.49
CA GLU A 97 -8.79 -4.62 17.24
C GLU A 97 -8.37 -3.45 16.33
N ILE A 98 -9.25 -2.47 16.13
CA ILE A 98 -8.95 -1.30 15.29
C ILE A 98 -7.77 -0.49 15.86
N ALA A 99 -7.72 -0.28 17.18
CA ALA A 99 -6.59 0.40 17.81
C ALA A 99 -5.27 -0.35 17.60
N ASN A 100 -5.27 -1.69 17.72
CA ASN A 100 -4.09 -2.51 17.48
C ASN A 100 -3.65 -2.50 16.00
N LEU A 101 -4.60 -2.46 15.05
CA LEU A 101 -4.30 -2.36 13.62
C LEU A 101 -3.74 -0.99 13.23
N ALA A 102 -4.29 0.09 13.78
CA ALA A 102 -3.73 1.43 13.63
C ALA A 102 -2.32 1.51 14.22
N PHE A 103 -2.11 0.92 15.40
CA PHE A 103 -0.79 0.81 16.01
C PHE A 103 0.20 0.03 15.14
N LEU A 104 -0.21 -1.12 14.60
CA LEU A 104 0.60 -1.93 13.69
C LEU A 104 1.05 -1.15 12.46
N MET A 105 0.11 -0.51 11.73
CA MET A 105 0.42 0.27 10.54
C MET A 105 1.31 1.47 10.88
N ALA A 106 1.01 2.21 11.95
CA ALA A 106 1.78 3.39 12.34
C ALA A 106 3.21 3.01 12.71
N PHE A 107 3.37 1.99 13.55
CA PHE A 107 4.66 1.51 14.00
C PHE A 107 5.50 0.96 12.85
N GLN A 108 4.89 0.17 11.96
CA GLN A 108 5.58 -0.37 10.80
C GLN A 108 5.96 0.72 9.78
N PHE A 109 5.14 1.76 9.62
CA PHE A 109 5.44 2.90 8.75
C PHE A 109 6.72 3.62 9.22
N VAL A 110 6.79 3.98 10.51
CA VAL A 110 7.86 4.83 11.03
C VAL A 110 9.21 4.15 11.27
N ARG A 111 9.27 2.82 11.38
CA ARG A 111 10.49 2.09 11.81
C ARG A 111 11.43 1.64 10.69
N THR A 112 11.12 1.97 9.44
CA THR A 112 11.79 1.42 8.24
C THR A 112 13.10 2.14 7.90
N LYS A 113 13.98 1.48 7.12
CA LYS A 113 15.19 2.14 6.59
C LYS A 113 14.85 3.35 5.72
N ARG A 114 13.77 3.29 4.95
CA ARG A 114 13.26 4.44 4.17
C ARG A 114 13.03 5.67 5.06
N MET A 115 12.38 5.48 6.21
CA MET A 115 12.11 6.57 7.16
C MET A 115 13.37 7.08 7.84
N ARG A 116 14.35 6.21 8.13
CA ARG A 116 15.67 6.62 8.64
C ARG A 116 16.41 7.57 7.71
N LEU A 117 16.35 7.30 6.41
CA LEU A 117 17.05 8.07 5.38
C LEU A 117 16.23 9.29 4.90
N MET A 118 15.03 9.50 5.43
CA MET A 118 14.17 10.61 5.00
C MET A 118 14.82 12.00 5.23
N PRO A 119 15.44 12.30 6.38
CA PRO A 119 16.13 13.57 6.58
C PRO A 119 17.25 13.82 5.55
N GLU A 120 18.06 12.80 5.25
CA GLU A 120 19.12 12.86 4.25
C GLU A 120 18.57 13.14 2.84
N ARG A 121 17.47 12.48 2.46
CA ARG A 121 16.82 12.69 1.16
C ARG A 121 16.26 14.10 1.01
N ILE A 122 15.62 14.62 2.07
CA ILE A 122 15.13 16.00 2.11
C ILE A 122 16.31 16.98 1.98
N ASP A 123 17.39 16.78 2.74
CA ASP A 123 18.58 17.62 2.66
C ASP A 123 19.20 17.61 1.25
N ALA A 124 19.32 16.44 0.63
CA ALA A 124 19.81 16.30 -0.74
C ALA A 124 18.91 17.03 -1.76
N GLN A 125 17.58 16.96 -1.61
CA GLN A 125 16.63 17.70 -2.46
C GLN A 125 16.78 19.22 -2.28
N LEU A 126 16.86 19.71 -1.04
CA LEU A 126 17.08 21.12 -0.73
C LEU A 126 18.39 21.63 -1.35
N ARG A 127 19.49 20.91 -1.17
CA ARG A 127 20.79 21.27 -1.76
C ARG A 127 20.74 21.35 -3.29
N ARG A 128 20.08 20.39 -3.94
CA ARG A 128 19.88 20.40 -5.40
C ARG A 128 19.07 21.62 -5.83
N HIS A 129 18.00 21.96 -5.11
CA HIS A 129 17.18 23.13 -5.39
C HIS A 129 17.95 24.44 -5.23
N VAL A 130 18.67 24.62 -4.11
CA VAL A 130 19.52 25.78 -3.84
C VAL A 130 20.55 25.97 -4.94
N LYS A 131 21.22 24.88 -5.35
CA LYS A 131 22.18 24.91 -6.46
C LYS A 131 21.54 25.33 -7.78
N ARG A 132 20.32 24.86 -8.07
CA ARG A 132 19.56 25.23 -9.28
C ARG A 132 19.18 26.71 -9.30
N MET A 133 18.98 27.32 -8.13
CA MET A 133 18.77 28.76 -7.99
C MET A 133 20.05 29.60 -8.12
N GLY A 134 21.22 28.96 -8.27
CA GLY A 134 22.52 29.64 -8.39
C GLY A 134 23.17 29.99 -7.04
N PHE A 135 22.64 29.49 -5.93
CA PHE A 135 23.24 29.69 -4.61
C PHE A 135 24.16 28.51 -4.24
N ASP A 136 25.11 28.77 -3.35
CA ASP A 136 25.99 27.75 -2.78
C ASP A 136 25.31 27.10 -1.57
N PRO A 137 24.96 25.79 -1.63
CA PRO A 137 24.32 25.11 -0.51
C PRO A 137 25.17 25.12 0.76
N ALA A 138 26.51 25.16 0.67
CA ALA A 138 27.37 25.21 1.85
C ALA A 138 27.21 26.50 2.67
N LYS A 139 26.58 27.53 2.09
CA LYS A 139 26.36 28.85 2.72
C LYS A 139 24.92 29.05 3.18
N VAL A 140 24.05 28.06 3.02
CA VAL A 140 22.66 28.11 3.48
C VAL A 140 22.57 27.56 4.90
N ASP A 141 22.13 28.42 5.82
CA ASP A 141 21.86 28.02 7.20
C ASP A 141 20.62 27.10 7.28
N GLY A 142 20.63 26.13 8.18
CA GLY A 142 19.52 25.18 8.39
C GLY A 142 19.51 23.92 7.52
N LEU A 143 20.51 23.70 6.65
CA LEU A 143 20.66 22.40 5.97
C LEU A 143 21.11 21.31 6.96
N MET A 144 20.48 20.13 6.87
CA MET A 144 20.71 19.04 7.81
C MET A 144 22.00 18.30 7.43
N ASN A 145 23.08 18.56 8.17
CA ASN A 145 24.33 17.80 8.06
C ASN A 145 24.33 16.66 9.10
N LEU A 146 23.48 15.64 8.90
CA LEU A 146 23.48 14.46 9.77
C LEU A 146 24.41 13.39 9.19
N ASP A 147 25.33 12.90 10.00
CA ASP A 147 26.07 11.68 9.72
C ASP A 147 25.21 10.44 10.03
N GLU A 148 25.77 9.23 9.85
CA GLU A 148 25.03 7.98 10.06
C GLU A 148 24.46 7.86 11.49
N GLU A 149 25.25 8.24 12.50
CA GLU A 149 24.81 8.21 13.90
C GLU A 149 23.75 9.28 14.19
N GLY A 150 23.88 10.48 13.61
CA GLY A 150 22.86 11.52 13.63
C GLY A 150 21.53 11.04 13.06
N LEU A 151 21.55 10.38 11.90
CA LEU A 151 20.36 9.79 11.28
C LEU A 151 19.73 8.69 12.16
N LYS A 152 20.54 7.84 12.81
CA LYS A 152 20.02 6.83 13.76
C LYS A 152 19.31 7.47 14.94
N LYS A 153 19.95 8.45 15.60
CA LYS A 153 19.38 9.18 16.74
C LYS A 153 18.08 9.87 16.36
N GLU A 154 18.07 10.57 15.23
CA GLU A 154 16.87 11.27 14.77
C GLU A 154 15.74 10.32 14.40
N HIS A 155 16.05 9.22 13.72
CA HIS A 155 15.05 8.20 13.40
C HIS A 155 14.41 7.58 14.66
N ILE A 156 15.22 7.26 15.68
CA ILE A 156 14.72 6.71 16.94
C ILE A 156 13.90 7.75 17.70
N ARG A 157 14.38 9.00 17.77
CA ARG A 157 13.63 10.11 18.34
C ARG A 157 12.28 10.28 17.64
N HIS A 158 12.26 10.29 16.32
CA HIS A 158 11.05 10.41 15.51
C HIS A 158 10.06 9.28 15.83
N GLN A 159 10.52 8.03 15.90
CA GLN A 159 9.67 6.89 16.26
C GLN A 159 9.05 7.07 17.66
N VAL A 160 9.85 7.37 18.67
CA VAL A 160 9.37 7.45 20.07
C VAL A 160 8.44 8.65 20.28
N GLN A 161 8.75 9.80 19.68
CA GLN A 161 8.00 11.03 19.92
C GLN A 161 6.72 11.15 19.11
N ASN A 162 6.67 10.55 17.92
CA ASN A 162 5.56 10.78 16.99
C ASN A 162 4.61 9.59 16.84
N LEU A 163 4.98 8.39 17.32
CA LEU A 163 4.18 7.18 17.10
C LEU A 163 2.72 7.38 17.52
N GLU A 164 2.45 7.94 18.70
CA GLU A 164 1.10 8.20 19.19
C GLU A 164 0.25 9.01 18.18
N LYS A 165 0.81 10.10 17.64
CA LYS A 165 0.16 10.92 16.61
C LYS A 165 -0.12 10.13 15.33
N TYR A 166 0.80 9.27 14.91
CA TYR A 166 0.57 8.38 13.76
C TYR A 166 -0.59 7.41 14.03
N VAL A 167 -0.65 6.84 15.24
CA VAL A 167 -1.75 5.94 15.66
C VAL A 167 -3.08 6.66 15.67
N GLU A 168 -3.15 7.87 16.24
CA GLU A 168 -4.36 8.69 16.28
C GLU A 168 -4.91 8.91 14.87
N ILE A 169 -4.06 9.38 13.94
CA ILE A 169 -4.47 9.65 12.55
C ILE A 169 -4.90 8.37 11.82
N MET A 170 -4.22 7.25 12.06
CA MET A 170 -4.57 5.97 11.42
C MET A 170 -5.85 5.37 12.02
N ALA A 171 -6.12 5.55 13.31
CA ALA A 171 -7.32 5.05 13.97
C ALA A 171 -8.61 5.71 13.45
N GLU A 172 -8.51 6.89 12.82
CA GLU A 172 -9.65 7.56 12.17
C GLU A 172 -10.06 6.92 10.84
N LYS A 173 -9.22 6.06 10.26
CA LYS A 173 -9.43 5.42 8.96
C LYS A 173 -10.41 4.25 9.07
N GLU A 174 -11.03 3.90 7.95
CA GLU A 174 -11.85 2.70 7.84
C GLU A 174 -10.96 1.50 7.47
N PHE A 175 -10.85 0.54 8.40
CA PHE A 175 -10.06 -0.68 8.20
C PHE A 175 -10.88 -1.80 7.58
N PHE A 176 -10.26 -2.51 6.64
CA PHE A 176 -10.82 -3.72 6.04
C PHE A 176 -9.72 -4.56 5.38
N LEU A 177 -10.09 -5.75 4.92
CA LEU A 177 -9.17 -6.70 4.30
C LEU A 177 -9.48 -6.88 2.82
N MET A 178 -8.44 -7.10 2.02
CA MET A 178 -8.55 -7.57 0.64
C MET A 178 -7.81 -8.89 0.46
N THR A 179 -8.30 -9.74 -0.44
CA THR A 179 -7.68 -11.04 -0.79
C THR A 179 -7.47 -11.13 -2.30
N PRO A 180 -6.33 -11.65 -2.77
CA PRO A 180 -6.07 -11.78 -4.19
C PRO A 180 -6.90 -12.95 -4.79
N PRO A 181 -7.07 -13.00 -6.11
CA PRO A 181 -7.63 -14.17 -6.78
C PRO A 181 -6.60 -15.31 -6.79
N ASP A 182 -7.07 -16.53 -7.06
CA ASP A 182 -6.20 -17.71 -7.13
C ASP A 182 -5.03 -17.52 -8.11
N GLY A 183 -3.85 -18.00 -7.71
CA GLY A 183 -2.62 -17.89 -8.51
C GLY A 183 -2.01 -16.48 -8.55
N ARG A 184 -2.48 -15.55 -7.71
CA ARG A 184 -1.89 -14.22 -7.53
C ARG A 184 -1.54 -14.00 -6.06
N SER A 185 -0.48 -13.23 -5.83
CA SER A 185 0.07 -12.96 -4.51
C SER A 185 0.43 -11.47 -4.36
N PHE A 186 0.26 -10.96 -3.14
CA PHE A 186 0.75 -9.63 -2.76
C PHE A 186 2.24 -9.68 -2.44
N TYR A 187 2.96 -8.61 -2.79
CA TYR A 187 4.35 -8.40 -2.39
C TYR A 187 4.44 -7.76 -1.01
N ILE A 188 5.59 -7.89 -0.36
CA ILE A 188 5.97 -7.05 0.77
C ILE A 188 7.34 -6.41 0.51
N SER A 189 7.47 -5.10 0.74
CA SER A 189 8.74 -4.39 0.63
C SER A 189 9.42 -4.16 1.97
N ASP A 190 10.65 -3.63 1.95
CA ASP A 190 11.33 -3.04 3.12
C ASP A 190 10.70 -1.75 3.65
N HIS A 191 9.64 -1.23 2.99
CA HIS A 191 8.78 -0.16 3.49
C HIS A 191 7.30 -0.52 3.25
N PRO A 192 6.75 -1.47 4.02
CA PRO A 192 5.56 -2.20 3.59
C PRO A 192 4.24 -1.44 3.79
N VAL A 193 4.24 -0.33 4.53
CA VAL A 193 3.06 0.53 4.68
C VAL A 193 3.09 1.59 3.59
N VAL A 194 2.21 1.44 2.60
CA VAL A 194 2.22 2.25 1.38
C VAL A 194 1.02 3.17 1.33
N LEU A 195 1.23 4.35 0.76
CA LEU A 195 0.25 5.42 0.65
C LEU A 195 -0.12 5.61 -0.82
N HIS A 196 -1.42 5.70 -1.09
CA HIS A 196 -1.97 6.01 -2.40
C HIS A 196 -3.08 7.04 -2.28
N ASN A 197 -3.26 7.85 -3.31
CA ASN A 197 -4.37 8.77 -3.41
C ASN A 197 -4.82 8.83 -4.86
N ASP A 198 -6.08 8.48 -5.13
CA ASP A 198 -6.67 8.58 -6.46
C ASP A 198 -6.99 10.04 -6.85
N GLU A 199 -7.05 10.95 -5.88
CA GLU A 199 -7.30 12.36 -6.15
C GLU A 199 -6.07 13.04 -6.78
N PRO A 200 -6.27 13.87 -7.82
CA PRO A 200 -5.17 14.55 -8.47
C PRO A 200 -4.46 15.49 -7.49
N ARG A 201 -3.14 15.54 -7.59
CA ARG A 201 -2.33 16.49 -6.82
C ARG A 201 -2.76 17.92 -7.13
N THR A 202 -3.14 18.67 -6.11
CA THR A 202 -3.35 20.13 -6.25
C THR A 202 -2.07 20.88 -5.88
N VAL A 203 -1.95 22.13 -6.36
CA VAL A 203 -0.78 23.00 -6.08
C VAL A 203 -0.68 23.37 -4.59
N HIS A 204 -1.80 23.35 -3.86
CA HIS A 204 -1.89 23.91 -2.51
C HIS A 204 -1.96 22.87 -1.38
N THR A 205 -2.22 21.60 -1.70
CA THR A 205 -2.34 20.53 -0.69
C THR A 205 -1.41 19.37 -1.00
N GLY A 206 -0.76 18.85 0.06
CA GLY A 206 -0.09 17.56 -0.03
C GLY A 206 -1.12 16.45 -0.30
N HIS A 207 -0.85 15.57 -1.25
CA HIS A 207 -1.78 14.50 -1.65
C HIS A 207 -1.43 13.13 -1.06
N LEU A 208 -0.16 12.91 -0.65
CA LEU A 208 0.34 11.64 -0.08
C LEU A 208 0.79 11.80 1.37
N GLY A 209 -0.14 12.20 2.24
CA GLY A 209 0.06 12.20 3.69
C GLY A 209 -0.92 11.23 4.37
N ILE A 210 -0.52 10.62 5.49
CA ILE A 210 -1.38 9.71 6.28
C ILE A 210 -2.69 10.36 6.77
N GLY A 211 -2.72 11.70 6.86
CA GLY A 211 -3.89 12.49 7.24
C GLY A 211 -4.49 13.26 6.06
N ALA A 212 -4.01 13.03 4.83
CA ALA A 212 -4.60 13.65 3.66
C ALA A 212 -6.01 13.09 3.43
N ALA A 213 -6.92 13.94 2.97
CA ALA A 213 -8.23 13.48 2.51
C ALA A 213 -8.06 12.48 1.36
N TYR A 214 -8.95 11.49 1.29
CA TYR A 214 -8.94 10.43 0.28
C TYR A 214 -7.73 9.49 0.31
N ILE A 215 -6.86 9.57 1.33
CA ILE A 215 -5.72 8.67 1.42
C ILE A 215 -6.15 7.22 1.59
N GLN A 216 -5.48 6.34 0.85
CA GLN A 216 -5.62 4.90 0.92
C GLN A 216 -4.29 4.31 1.40
N ILE A 217 -4.32 3.60 2.53
CA ILE A 217 -3.13 3.04 3.16
C ILE A 217 -3.20 1.52 3.08
N TYR A 218 -2.10 0.88 2.71
CA TYR A 218 -2.05 -0.57 2.58
C TYR A 218 -0.86 -1.17 3.32
N LEU A 219 -1.09 -2.31 3.97
CA LEU A 219 -0.07 -3.13 4.62
C LEU A 219 -0.35 -4.62 4.31
N PRO A 220 0.47 -5.26 3.48
CA PRO A 220 0.41 -6.70 3.26
C PRO A 220 0.72 -7.46 4.57
N LEU A 221 -0.21 -8.31 5.03
CA LEU A 221 -0.02 -9.16 6.22
C LEU A 221 0.46 -10.57 5.85
N SER A 222 0.12 -11.00 4.65
CA SER A 222 0.62 -12.20 3.97
C SER A 222 0.48 -12.02 2.47
N SER A 223 0.99 -12.97 1.69
CA SER A 223 0.83 -13.00 0.24
C SER A 223 -0.63 -13.10 -0.21
N ASP A 224 -1.55 -13.45 0.68
CA ASP A 224 -2.97 -13.63 0.39
C ASP A 224 -3.91 -12.75 1.24
N VAL A 225 -3.38 -11.82 2.04
CA VAL A 225 -4.17 -10.88 2.85
C VAL A 225 -3.52 -9.50 2.88
N LEU A 226 -4.26 -8.50 2.42
CA LEU A 226 -3.88 -7.09 2.45
C LEU A 226 -4.75 -6.34 3.45
N LEU A 227 -4.12 -5.72 4.45
CA LEU A 227 -4.79 -4.78 5.36
C LEU A 227 -4.89 -3.42 4.68
N CYS A 228 -6.09 -2.88 4.62
CA CYS A 228 -6.40 -1.56 4.07
C CYS A 228 -6.87 -0.63 5.19
N ALA A 229 -6.50 0.63 5.13
CA ALA A 229 -7.00 1.69 6.00
C ALA A 229 -7.29 2.94 5.14
N TYR A 230 -8.56 3.19 4.86
CA TYR A 230 -8.97 4.25 3.94
C TYR A 230 -9.49 5.46 4.70
N ASP A 231 -9.22 6.65 4.17
CA ASP A 231 -9.95 7.83 4.59
C ASP A 231 -11.46 7.65 4.29
N LYS A 232 -12.30 8.14 5.21
CA LYS A 232 -13.75 7.96 5.11
C LYS A 232 -14.33 8.63 3.86
N ALA A 233 -13.67 9.67 3.33
CA ALA A 233 -14.10 10.33 2.11
C ALA A 233 -14.01 9.41 0.88
N VAL A 234 -13.06 8.45 0.84
CA VAL A 234 -12.94 7.47 -0.26
C VAL A 234 -14.22 6.65 -0.37
N LEU A 235 -14.66 6.04 0.74
CA LEU A 235 -15.88 5.24 0.75
C LEU A 235 -17.13 6.08 0.48
N GLY A 236 -17.17 7.31 1.01
CA GLY A 236 -18.26 8.25 0.74
C GLY A 236 -18.36 8.63 -0.74
N GLN A 237 -17.22 8.81 -1.42
CA GLN A 237 -17.17 9.09 -2.86
C GLN A 237 -17.57 7.87 -3.69
N MET A 238 -17.08 6.68 -3.34
CA MET A 238 -17.48 5.42 -3.98
C MET A 238 -18.99 5.22 -3.91
N MET A 239 -19.61 5.48 -2.74
CA MET A 239 -21.07 5.41 -2.58
C MET A 239 -21.80 6.38 -3.49
N LYS A 240 -21.39 7.65 -3.49
CA LYS A 240 -22.02 8.69 -4.34
C LYS A 240 -21.90 8.36 -5.82
N ALA A 241 -20.70 7.96 -6.26
CA ALA A 241 -20.45 7.58 -7.65
C ALA A 241 -21.29 6.37 -8.06
N SER A 242 -21.41 5.35 -7.20
CA SER A 242 -22.27 4.18 -7.44
C SER A 242 -23.74 4.60 -7.57
N ASP A 243 -24.25 5.41 -6.63
CA ASP A 243 -25.63 5.88 -6.66
C ASP A 243 -25.94 6.69 -7.92
N GLU A 244 -25.04 7.56 -8.35
CA GLU A 244 -25.19 8.36 -9.57
C GLU A 244 -25.15 7.51 -10.85
N ALA A 245 -24.19 6.58 -10.96
CA ALA A 245 -24.06 5.67 -12.10
C ALA A 245 -25.29 4.74 -12.19
N ARG A 246 -25.70 4.16 -11.07
CA ARG A 246 -26.86 3.29 -10.94
C ARG A 246 -28.16 4.01 -11.29
N ASN A 247 -28.37 5.24 -10.81
CA ASN A 247 -29.58 6.00 -11.15
C ASN A 247 -29.69 6.27 -12.66
N LYS A 248 -28.57 6.45 -13.36
CA LYS A 248 -28.53 6.61 -14.82
C LYS A 248 -28.76 5.28 -15.55
N GLU A 249 -28.08 4.21 -15.14
CA GLU A 249 -28.18 2.90 -15.80
C GLU A 249 -29.53 2.21 -15.58
N VAL A 250 -30.05 2.24 -14.35
CA VAL A 250 -31.35 1.63 -14.02
C VAL A 250 -32.49 2.36 -14.73
N ALA A 251 -32.41 3.69 -14.82
CA ALA A 251 -33.37 4.49 -15.60
C ALA A 251 -33.29 4.14 -17.10
N GLY A 252 -32.08 4.02 -17.66
CA GLY A 252 -31.86 3.63 -19.05
C GLY A 252 -32.35 2.21 -19.36
N TYR A 253 -32.08 1.25 -18.48
CA TYR A 253 -32.52 -0.14 -18.60
C TYR A 253 -34.04 -0.26 -18.53
N ALA A 254 -34.69 0.34 -17.53
CA ALA A 254 -36.14 0.35 -17.42
C ALA A 254 -36.81 1.04 -18.61
N LEU A 255 -36.22 2.13 -19.11
CA LEU A 255 -36.68 2.81 -20.32
C LEU A 255 -36.53 1.92 -21.56
N SER A 256 -35.43 1.19 -21.70
CA SER A 256 -35.22 0.26 -22.83
C SER A 256 -36.24 -0.88 -22.85
N LYS A 257 -36.56 -1.45 -21.69
CA LYS A 257 -37.59 -2.48 -21.50
C LYS A 257 -38.99 -1.95 -21.82
N LEU A 258 -39.27 -0.70 -21.46
CA LEU A 258 -40.53 -0.03 -21.78
C LEU A 258 -40.66 0.20 -23.30
N ILE A 259 -39.60 0.69 -23.96
CA ILE A 259 -39.57 0.93 -25.41
C ILE A 259 -39.71 -0.39 -26.19
N ALA A 260 -39.09 -1.47 -25.69
CA ALA A 260 -39.21 -2.81 -26.27
C ALA A 260 -40.58 -3.47 -26.02
N GLY A 261 -41.47 -2.85 -25.24
CA GLY A 261 -42.79 -3.39 -24.90
C GLY A 261 -42.76 -4.56 -23.92
N GLU A 262 -41.60 -4.82 -23.28
CA GLU A 262 -41.41 -5.93 -22.34
C GLU A 262 -41.99 -5.65 -20.95
N ILE A 263 -42.13 -4.36 -20.60
CA ILE A 263 -42.78 -3.92 -19.36
C ILE A 263 -43.74 -2.77 -19.67
N PHE A 264 -44.81 -2.67 -18.90
CA PHE A 264 -45.72 -1.52 -18.94
C PHE A 264 -45.28 -0.43 -17.95
N ALA A 265 -45.76 0.81 -18.15
CA ALA A 265 -45.45 1.94 -17.27
C ALA A 265 -45.74 1.65 -15.78
N ALA A 266 -46.80 0.89 -15.48
CA ALA A 266 -47.15 0.47 -14.12
C ALA A 266 -46.09 -0.47 -13.48
N GLN A 267 -45.34 -1.21 -14.31
CA GLN A 267 -44.30 -2.15 -13.87
C GLN A 267 -42.91 -1.50 -13.82
N MET A 268 -42.78 -0.25 -14.25
CA MET A 268 -41.50 0.46 -14.34
C MET A 268 -40.82 0.58 -12.98
N LYS A 269 -41.59 0.87 -11.92
CA LYS A 269 -41.07 0.94 -10.55
C LYS A 269 -40.50 -0.41 -10.08
N GLN A 270 -41.20 -1.50 -10.39
CA GLN A 270 -40.79 -2.84 -10.00
C GLN A 270 -39.54 -3.32 -10.76
N ALA A 271 -39.42 -2.97 -12.05
CA ALA A 271 -38.24 -3.23 -12.86
C ALA A 271 -37.02 -2.41 -12.40
N ILE A 272 -37.25 -1.15 -12.00
CA ILE A 272 -36.22 -0.30 -11.37
C ILE A 272 -35.76 -0.94 -10.06
N ASP A 273 -36.68 -1.34 -9.19
CA ASP A 273 -36.33 -1.91 -7.88
C ASP A 273 -35.58 -3.25 -8.00
N ALA A 274 -35.96 -4.13 -8.94
CA ALA A 274 -35.24 -5.38 -9.18
C ALA A 274 -33.82 -5.19 -9.75
N ALA A 275 -33.59 -4.14 -10.54
CA ALA A 275 -32.26 -3.82 -11.09
C ALA A 275 -31.32 -3.18 -10.05
N ARG A 276 -31.85 -2.70 -8.91
CA ARG A 276 -31.06 -2.07 -7.84
C ARG A 276 -30.29 -3.06 -6.95
N ASP A 277 -30.67 -4.34 -6.94
CA ASP A 277 -30.08 -5.35 -6.03
C ASP A 277 -28.69 -5.87 -6.45
N LEU A 278 -28.15 -5.45 -7.59
CA LEU A 278 -26.86 -5.92 -8.16
C LEU A 278 -25.66 -4.98 -7.91
N ASP A 279 -25.70 -4.12 -6.89
CA ASP A 279 -24.68 -3.09 -6.64
C ASP A 279 -23.37 -3.67 -6.00
N PRO A 280 -22.24 -3.68 -6.74
CA PRO A 280 -20.95 -4.18 -6.23
C PRO A 280 -20.36 -3.30 -5.12
N VAL A 281 -20.60 -1.99 -5.15
CA VAL A 281 -20.12 -1.05 -4.12
C VAL A 281 -20.90 -1.26 -2.82
N ALA A 282 -22.21 -1.48 -2.91
CA ALA A 282 -23.00 -1.86 -1.75
C ALA A 282 -22.55 -3.22 -1.16
N ALA A 283 -22.19 -4.19 -2.01
CA ALA A 283 -21.64 -5.47 -1.57
C ALA A 283 -20.30 -5.28 -0.83
N MET A 284 -19.40 -4.45 -1.38
CA MET A 284 -18.13 -4.08 -0.74
C MET A 284 -18.36 -3.45 0.63
N ILE A 285 -19.25 -2.46 0.75
CA ILE A 285 -19.55 -1.79 2.02
C ILE A 285 -20.15 -2.75 3.04
N ARG A 286 -21.04 -3.66 2.61
CA ARG A 286 -21.57 -4.72 3.48
C ARG A 286 -20.45 -5.63 3.98
N ALA A 287 -19.52 -6.03 3.12
CA ALA A 287 -18.36 -6.83 3.51
C ALA A 287 -17.49 -6.10 4.53
N ILE A 288 -17.14 -4.83 4.28
CA ILE A 288 -16.39 -3.98 5.21
C ILE A 288 -17.06 -3.94 6.58
N ARG A 289 -18.35 -3.61 6.64
CA ARG A 289 -19.12 -3.53 7.89
C ARG A 289 -19.23 -4.86 8.62
N ALA A 290 -19.28 -5.96 7.88
CA ALA A 290 -19.32 -7.32 8.43
C ALA A 290 -17.94 -7.89 8.78
N GLY A 291 -16.86 -7.11 8.58
CA GLY A 291 -15.49 -7.57 8.80
C GLY A 291 -15.06 -8.67 7.85
N GLN A 292 -15.74 -8.82 6.71
CA GLN A 292 -15.44 -9.82 5.69
C GLN A 292 -14.43 -9.25 4.69
N PRO A 293 -13.56 -10.10 4.11
CA PRO A 293 -12.59 -9.66 3.14
C PRO A 293 -13.27 -9.35 1.81
N ILE A 294 -12.66 -8.45 1.04
CA ILE A 294 -13.07 -8.15 -0.33
C ILE A 294 -12.12 -8.87 -1.29
N ALA A 295 -12.67 -9.73 -2.14
CA ALA A 295 -11.90 -10.34 -3.22
C ALA A 295 -11.58 -9.28 -4.28
N VAL A 296 -10.30 -9.15 -4.64
CA VAL A 296 -9.84 -8.23 -5.68
C VAL A 296 -9.45 -8.99 -6.95
N GLY A 297 -9.48 -8.29 -8.09
CA GLY A 297 -9.03 -8.82 -9.38
C GLY A 297 -7.52 -8.72 -9.59
N PRO A 298 -6.98 -9.39 -10.62
CA PRO A 298 -5.53 -9.41 -10.90
C PRO A 298 -4.92 -8.03 -11.14
N GLU A 299 -5.64 -7.11 -11.78
CA GLU A 299 -5.18 -5.73 -12.04
C GLU A 299 -4.97 -4.95 -10.74
N GLN A 300 -5.84 -5.15 -9.75
CA GLN A 300 -5.72 -4.51 -8.43
C GLN A 300 -4.52 -5.07 -7.67
N VAL A 301 -4.28 -6.39 -7.74
CA VAL A 301 -3.06 -7.01 -7.18
C VAL A 301 -1.81 -6.42 -7.82
N GLN A 302 -1.79 -6.27 -9.15
CA GLN A 302 -0.69 -5.62 -9.87
C GLN A 302 -0.47 -4.17 -9.42
N CYS A 303 -1.54 -3.39 -9.25
CA CYS A 303 -1.46 -2.04 -8.69
C CYS A 303 -0.80 -2.04 -7.31
N TYR A 304 -1.27 -2.86 -6.37
CA TYR A 304 -0.70 -2.89 -5.01
C TYR A 304 0.76 -3.38 -5.00
N ASN A 305 1.10 -4.34 -5.84
CA ASN A 305 2.48 -4.82 -5.98
C ASN A 305 3.40 -3.74 -6.59
N SER A 306 2.88 -2.94 -7.53
CA SER A 306 3.61 -1.79 -8.07
C SER A 306 3.87 -0.74 -7.00
N LEU A 307 2.91 -0.46 -6.11
CA LEU A 307 3.10 0.46 -4.99
C LEU A 307 4.19 -0.04 -4.04
N GLN A 308 4.20 -1.33 -3.71
CA GLN A 308 5.25 -1.94 -2.89
C GLN A 308 6.64 -1.79 -3.53
N ALA A 309 6.77 -2.08 -4.83
CA ALA A 309 8.03 -1.91 -5.55
C ALA A 309 8.44 -0.44 -5.71
N PHE A 310 7.46 0.46 -5.83
CA PHE A 310 7.70 1.89 -5.99
C PHE A 310 8.32 2.52 -4.74
N VAL A 311 7.71 2.27 -3.58
CA VAL A 311 8.11 2.89 -2.31
C VAL A 311 9.25 2.17 -1.60
N ALA A 312 9.54 0.92 -1.98
CA ALA A 312 10.66 0.15 -1.44
C ALA A 312 11.93 0.99 -1.39
N HIS A 313 12.69 0.85 -0.31
CA HIS A 313 14.04 1.36 -0.25
C HIS A 313 14.97 0.57 -1.18
N ARG A 314 14.88 -0.75 -1.17
CA ARG A 314 15.74 -1.65 -1.96
C ARG A 314 15.12 -3.00 -2.27
N PHE A 315 14.40 -3.61 -1.33
CA PHE A 315 13.97 -5.01 -1.46
C PHE A 315 12.45 -5.15 -1.56
N VAL A 316 12.01 -6.11 -2.39
CA VAL A 316 10.65 -6.66 -2.38
C VAL A 316 10.70 -8.18 -2.28
N ILE A 317 9.71 -8.77 -1.64
CA ILE A 317 9.54 -10.22 -1.47
C ILE A 317 8.26 -10.67 -2.18
N ASP A 318 8.37 -11.80 -2.86
CA ASP A 318 7.30 -12.51 -3.56
C ASP A 318 7.45 -14.01 -3.27
N PRO A 319 6.44 -14.72 -2.74
CA PRO A 319 6.51 -16.17 -2.56
C PRO A 319 6.81 -16.96 -3.83
N ASP A 320 6.39 -16.41 -4.99
CA ASP A 320 6.37 -17.12 -6.27
C ASP A 320 7.60 -16.80 -7.16
N ASP A 321 8.53 -15.95 -6.69
CA ASP A 321 9.72 -15.47 -7.44
C ASP A 321 9.40 -14.86 -8.82
N SER A 322 8.14 -14.46 -9.05
CA SER A 322 7.70 -13.90 -10.32
C SER A 322 8.26 -12.49 -10.48
N PHE A 323 8.00 -11.63 -9.50
CA PHE A 323 8.40 -10.22 -9.50
C PHE A 323 8.03 -9.45 -10.79
N ALA A 324 7.05 -9.92 -11.57
CA ALA A 324 6.77 -9.41 -12.92
C ALA A 324 6.67 -7.89 -12.96
N VAL A 325 5.79 -7.32 -12.12
CA VAL A 325 5.55 -5.87 -12.05
C VAL A 325 6.81 -5.10 -11.62
N ALA A 326 7.56 -5.62 -10.66
CA ALA A 326 8.77 -4.97 -10.18
C ALA A 326 9.90 -4.99 -11.23
N ARG A 327 10.00 -6.08 -12.01
CA ARG A 327 10.96 -6.20 -13.12
C ARG A 327 10.62 -5.22 -14.25
N ASP A 328 9.34 -5.09 -14.59
CA ASP A 328 8.87 -4.13 -15.60
C ASP A 328 9.24 -2.70 -15.20
N MET A 329 8.96 -2.32 -13.95
CA MET A 329 9.32 -1.00 -13.41
C MET A 329 10.84 -0.72 -13.43
N ILE A 330 11.69 -1.73 -13.16
CA ILE A 330 13.15 -1.59 -13.28
C ILE A 330 13.56 -1.36 -14.74
N GLY A 331 12.91 -2.07 -15.67
CA GLY A 331 13.14 -1.90 -17.10
C GLY A 331 12.85 -0.49 -17.58
N GLU A 332 11.69 0.05 -17.21
CA GLU A 332 11.29 1.42 -17.58
C GLU A 332 12.20 2.50 -16.99
N ARG A 333 12.61 2.35 -15.73
CA ARG A 333 13.58 3.30 -15.11
C ARG A 333 14.91 3.32 -15.87
N LYS A 334 15.35 2.18 -16.40
CA LYS A 334 16.58 2.09 -17.19
C LYS A 334 16.44 2.73 -18.57
N SER A 335 15.26 2.65 -19.21
CA SER A 335 15.03 3.32 -20.49
C SER A 335 14.92 4.83 -20.32
N VAL A 336 14.19 5.32 -19.30
CA VAL A 336 14.04 6.77 -19.07
C VAL A 336 15.36 7.41 -18.61
N GLY A 337 16.15 6.71 -17.80
CA GLY A 337 17.47 7.17 -17.37
C GLY A 337 18.50 7.33 -18.50
N GLN A 338 18.21 6.87 -19.72
CA GLN A 338 19.03 7.12 -20.91
C GLN A 338 18.67 8.41 -21.64
N ASP A 339 17.43 8.89 -21.51
CA ASP A 339 16.90 10.01 -22.29
C ASP A 339 16.73 11.31 -21.47
N GLU A 340 16.58 11.25 -20.16
CA GLU A 340 16.43 12.45 -19.30
C GLU A 340 17.31 12.40 -18.06
N GLN A 341 18.52 12.97 -18.16
CA GLN A 341 19.34 13.30 -17.00
C GLN A 341 18.71 14.49 -16.23
N GLY A 342 17.63 14.25 -15.49
CA GLY A 342 17.04 15.30 -14.65
C GLY A 342 15.66 15.06 -14.01
N ALA A 343 14.89 14.05 -14.43
CA ALA A 343 13.55 13.81 -13.88
C ALA A 343 13.61 13.10 -12.51
N GLU A 344 12.83 13.57 -11.53
CA GLU A 344 12.77 12.97 -10.20
C GLU A 344 12.04 11.61 -10.24
N PRO A 345 12.42 10.62 -9.42
CA PRO A 345 11.72 9.33 -9.32
C PRO A 345 10.24 9.46 -8.95
N GLU A 346 9.86 10.56 -8.27
CA GLU A 346 8.48 10.88 -7.91
C GLU A 346 7.66 11.40 -9.11
N ASP A 347 8.31 12.09 -10.06
CA ASP A 347 7.67 12.56 -11.30
C ASP A 347 7.46 11.41 -12.30
N LEU A 348 8.34 10.41 -12.29
CA LEU A 348 8.21 9.15 -13.05
C LEU A 348 7.05 8.27 -12.55
N ALA A 349 6.71 8.40 -11.26
CA ALA A 349 5.58 7.68 -10.66
C ALA A 349 4.24 8.26 -11.12
N ALA A 350 4.11 9.58 -11.06
CA ALA A 350 2.90 10.28 -11.47
C ALA A 350 2.57 10.01 -12.95
N THR A 351 3.59 9.89 -13.81
CA THR A 351 3.44 9.49 -15.22
C THR A 351 3.06 8.02 -15.37
N HIS A 352 3.79 7.08 -14.74
CA HIS A 352 3.48 5.63 -14.84
C HIS A 352 2.07 5.27 -14.33
N PHE A 353 1.61 5.84 -13.21
CA PHE A 353 0.25 5.61 -12.69
C PHE A 353 -0.85 6.33 -13.49
N SER A 354 -0.53 7.42 -14.19
CA SER A 354 -1.48 8.10 -15.10
C SER A 354 -1.60 7.42 -16.47
N GLU A 355 -0.52 6.81 -16.98
CA GLU A 355 -0.44 6.21 -18.31
C GLU A 355 -0.89 4.75 -18.35
N THR A 356 -0.74 4.00 -17.24
CA THR A 356 -1.18 2.60 -17.15
C THR A 356 -2.71 2.44 -17.09
N GLY A 357 -3.46 3.54 -16.98
CA GLY A 357 -4.94 3.49 -17.00
C GLY A 357 -5.56 2.69 -15.86
N VAL A 358 -4.78 2.37 -14.81
CA VAL A 358 -5.24 1.62 -13.63
C VAL A 358 -5.99 2.56 -12.68
N SER A 359 -7.06 3.14 -13.19
CA SER A 359 -8.19 3.55 -12.36
C SER A 359 -8.82 2.26 -11.84
N MET A 360 -8.84 2.07 -10.52
CA MET A 360 -9.77 1.13 -9.88
C MET A 360 -11.19 1.39 -10.44
N PRO A 361 -12.05 0.37 -10.59
CA PRO A 361 -13.20 0.44 -11.49
C PRO A 361 -14.23 1.44 -10.97
N ALA A 362 -14.20 2.66 -11.49
CA ALA A 362 -15.34 3.57 -11.44
C ALA A 362 -16.40 3.18 -12.48
N LYS A 363 -16.19 2.14 -13.28
CA LYS A 363 -17.15 1.67 -14.28
C LYS A 363 -17.24 0.14 -14.31
N PRO A 364 -18.43 -0.44 -14.13
CA PRO A 364 -18.66 -1.83 -14.51
C PRO A 364 -18.44 -1.95 -16.02
N ILE A 365 -17.54 -2.85 -16.43
CA ILE A 365 -17.38 -3.24 -17.82
C ILE A 365 -18.63 -4.04 -18.20
N ALA A 366 -19.58 -3.37 -18.86
CA ALA A 366 -20.70 -4.05 -19.51
C ALA A 366 -20.14 -4.99 -20.59
N ALA A 367 -20.28 -6.29 -20.38
CA ALA A 367 -19.97 -7.31 -21.37
C ALA A 367 -20.77 -7.03 -22.66
N LYS A 368 -20.07 -6.71 -23.75
CA LYS A 368 -20.68 -6.66 -25.10
C LYS A 368 -21.12 -8.06 -25.49
N HIS A 369 -22.37 -8.41 -25.25
CA HIS A 369 -23.03 -9.48 -25.98
C HIS A 369 -23.30 -9.00 -27.40
N GLY A 370 -22.49 -9.50 -28.35
CA GLY A 370 -22.77 -9.33 -29.76
C GLY A 370 -23.95 -10.19 -30.18
N SER A 371 -25.11 -9.57 -30.40
CA SER A 371 -26.14 -10.14 -31.27
C SER A 371 -26.09 -9.43 -32.62
N GLN A 372 -25.41 -10.04 -33.60
CA GLN A 372 -25.70 -9.78 -35.00
C GLN A 372 -26.65 -10.87 -35.49
N ALA A 373 -27.94 -10.57 -35.48
CA ALA A 373 -28.91 -11.24 -36.33
C ALA A 373 -29.32 -10.23 -37.42
N ARG A 374 -28.89 -10.47 -38.66
CA ARG A 374 -29.44 -9.79 -39.84
C ARG A 374 -30.85 -10.31 -40.09
N PRO A 375 -31.85 -9.46 -40.37
CA PRO A 375 -33.04 -9.93 -41.04
C PRO A 375 -32.76 -10.08 -42.53
N ALA A 376 -33.22 -11.20 -43.09
CA ALA A 376 -33.29 -11.41 -44.52
C ALA A 376 -34.39 -10.53 -45.13
N GLN A 377 -34.04 -9.81 -46.19
CA GLN A 377 -34.87 -9.61 -47.38
C GLN A 377 -33.96 -9.70 -48.60
#